data_AF-A0A916FYA5-F1
#
_entry.id   AF-A0A916FYA5-F1
#
_cell.length_a   1.000
_cell.length_b   1.000
_cell.length_c   1.000
_cell.angle_alpha   90.00
_cell.angle_beta   90.00
_cell.angle_gamma   90.00
#
_symmetry.space_group_name_H-M   'P 1'
#
loop_
_entity.id
_entity.type
_entity.pdbx_description
1 polymer ?
#
loop_
_entity_poly.entity_id
_entity_poly.type
_entity_poly.pdbx_seq_one_letter_code
_entity_poly.pdbx_strand_id
1 'polypeptide(L)' 'MDKAVTPPSLPITIDPNIVSGTPVFRGTRVPVRTLFDYIADGNTLDEFLDNFPTVQRADALQVLESIEQLVTVGAAH' A
#
# COMPACT_ATOMS: atom_id res chain seq x y z
N MET A 1 -24.72 -6.91 14.01
CA MET A 1 -24.15 -5.57 13.81
C MET A 1 -23.22 -5.66 12.63
N ASP A 2 -23.85 -5.52 11.47
CA ASP A 2 -23.30 -5.00 10.23
C ASP A 2 -21.93 -4.33 10.43
N LYS A 3 -20.87 -5.02 10.01
CA LYS A 3 -19.62 -4.32 9.65
C LYS A 3 -19.94 -3.56 8.37
N ALA A 4 -20.52 -2.37 8.50
CA ALA A 4 -20.34 -1.36 7.47
C ALA A 4 -18.82 -1.28 7.25
N VAL A 5 -18.35 -1.89 6.17
CA VAL A 5 -16.94 -1.85 5.80
C VAL A 5 -16.72 -0.43 5.28
N THR A 6 -16.53 0.51 6.19
CA THR A 6 -15.86 1.74 5.83
C THR A 6 -14.51 1.29 5.29
N PRO A 7 -14.16 1.58 4.01
CA PRO A 7 -12.86 1.19 3.51
C PRO A 7 -11.84 1.81 4.47
N PRO A 8 -10.95 1.01 5.09
CA PRO A 8 -9.92 1.59 5.93
C PRO A 8 -9.20 2.63 5.09
N SER A 9 -9.04 3.83 5.63
CA SER A 9 -8.31 4.89 4.94
C SER A 9 -6.91 4.36 4.62
N LEU A 10 -6.66 4.02 3.34
CA LEU A 10 -5.40 3.45 2.89
C LEU A 10 -4.22 4.25 3.47
N PRO A 11 -3.10 3.60 3.80
CA PRO A 11 -1.94 4.27 4.40
C PRO A 11 -1.12 4.96 3.31
N ILE A 12 -1.82 5.67 2.42
CA ILE A 12 -1.31 6.32 1.22
C ILE A 12 -1.60 7.81 1.34
N THR A 13 -0.64 8.64 0.93
CA THR A 13 -0.79 10.09 0.78
C THR A 13 -0.50 10.48 -0.65
N ILE A 14 -1.34 11.36 -1.20
CA ILE A 14 -1.16 12.00 -2.51
C ILE A 14 -1.17 13.49 -2.25
N ASP A 15 0.00 14.12 -2.34
CA ASP A 15 0.17 15.55 -2.13
C ASP A 15 1.11 16.10 -3.23
N PRO A 16 0.72 17.16 -3.98
CA PRO A 16 1.55 17.70 -5.05
C PRO A 16 2.91 18.20 -4.57
N ASN A 17 3.06 18.51 -3.29
CA ASN A 17 4.31 18.94 -2.66
C ASN A 17 5.19 17.75 -2.20
N ILE A 18 4.67 16.52 -2.26
CA ILE A 18 5.38 15.30 -1.88
C ILE A 18 5.59 14.44 -3.13
N VAL A 19 6.85 14.28 -3.57
CA VAL A 19 7.22 13.47 -4.74
C VAL A 19 6.32 13.80 -5.97
N SER A 20 6.05 15.08 -6.17
CA SER A 20 5.23 15.61 -7.28
C SER A 20 3.84 14.96 -7.39
N GLY A 21 3.21 14.61 -6.27
CA GLY A 21 1.88 13.99 -6.26
C GLY A 21 1.90 12.48 -6.51
N THR A 22 3.06 11.84 -6.51
CA THR A 22 3.14 10.38 -6.54
C THR A 22 2.51 9.79 -5.28
N PRO A 23 1.65 8.76 -5.38
CA PRO A 23 1.14 8.07 -4.20
C PRO A 23 2.30 7.45 -3.39
N VAL A 24 2.45 7.89 -2.15
CA VAL A 24 3.49 7.42 -1.22
C VAL A 24 2.87 6.81 0.02
N PHE A 25 3.61 5.95 0.72
CA PHE A 25 3.23 5.52 2.07
C PHE A 25 3.13 6.74 2.99
N ARG A 26 2.05 6.82 3.76
CA ARG A 26 1.75 7.95 4.64
C ARG A 26 2.92 8.21 5.61
N GLY A 27 3.34 9.47 5.73
CA GLY A 27 4.46 9.85 6.58
C GLY A 27 5.84 9.52 5.98
N THR A 28 5.90 9.02 4.75
CA THR A 28 7.14 8.72 4.03
C THR A 28 7.21 9.47 2.70
N ARG A 29 8.32 9.29 1.99
CA ARG A 29 8.47 9.66 0.57
C ARG A 29 8.62 8.42 -0.33
N VAL A 30 8.31 7.23 0.20
CA VAL A 30 8.46 5.96 -0.51
C VAL A 30 7.23 5.73 -1.37
N PRO A 31 7.36 5.65 -2.71
CA PRO A 31 6.23 5.39 -3.59
C PRO A 31 5.60 4.04 -3.29
N VAL A 32 4.27 3.97 -3.29
CA VAL A 32 3.55 2.69 -3.14
C VAL A 32 3.91 1.74 -4.29
N ARG A 33 4.17 2.30 -5.48
CA ARG A 33 4.61 1.53 -6.65
C ARG A 33 5.88 0.72 -6.39
N THR A 34 6.81 1.24 -5.58
CA THR A 34 8.07 0.56 -5.26
C THR A 34 7.84 -0.78 -4.55
N LEU A 35 6.79 -0.90 -3.71
CA LEU A 35 6.41 -2.18 -3.11
C LEU A 35 6.09 -3.22 -4.18
N PHE A 36 5.32 -2.85 -5.21
CA PHE A 36 4.94 -3.78 -6.28
C PHE A 36 6.11 -4.10 -7.21
N ASP A 37 6.98 -3.14 -7.49
CA ASP A 37 8.19 -3.40 -8.28
C ASP A 37 9.09 -4.45 -7.58
N TYR A 38 9.26 -4.35 -6.26
CA TYR A 38 10.02 -5.34 -5.48
C TYR A 38 9.40 -6.74 -5.58
N ILE A 39 8.09 -6.85 -5.35
CA ILE A 39 7.38 -8.13 -5.42
C ILE A 39 7.42 -8.70 -6.85
N ALA A 40 7.26 -7.86 -7.88
CA ALA A 40 7.30 -8.28 -9.27
C ALA A 40 8.69 -8.78 -9.70
N ASP A 41 9.75 -8.23 -9.11
CA ASP A 41 11.13 -8.66 -9.31
C ASP A 41 11.49 -9.92 -8.49
N GLY A 42 10.56 -10.43 -7.68
CA GLY A 42 10.72 -11.66 -6.89
C GLY A 42 11.28 -11.45 -5.49
N ASN A 43 11.41 -10.19 -5.06
CA ASN A 43 11.87 -9.85 -3.72
C ASN A 43 10.75 -10.05 -2.69
N THR A 44 11.15 -10.37 -1.46
CA THR A 44 10.23 -10.54 -0.35
C THR A 44 9.78 -9.20 0.24
N LEU A 45 8.66 -9.22 0.97
CA LEU A 45 8.23 -8.06 1.76
C LEU A 45 9.29 -7.65 2.81
N ASP A 46 10.03 -8.61 3.35
CA ASP A 46 11.08 -8.34 4.34
C ASP A 46 12.22 -7.52 3.73
N GLU A 47 12.68 -7.91 2.53
CA GLU A 47 13.70 -7.18 1.78
C GLU A 47 13.25 -5.76 1.42
N PHE A 48 11.97 -5.57 1.05
CA PHE A 48 11.42 -4.23 0.86
C PHE A 48 11.49 -3.40 2.14
N LEU A 49 11.12 -3.97 3.30
CA LEU A 49 11.12 -3.26 4.58
C LEU A 49 12.53 -2.95 5.10
N ASP A 50 13.51 -3.81 4.80
CA ASP A 50 14.92 -3.56 5.09
C ASP A 50 15.47 -2.35 4.30
N ASN A 51 15.10 -2.25 3.01
CA ASN A 51 15.48 -1.11 2.16
C ASN A 51 14.70 0.17 2.48
N PHE A 52 13.46 0.04 2.98
CA PHE A 52 12.59 1.16 3.31
C PHE A 52 12.07 1.08 4.76
N PRO A 53 12.97 1.23 5.77
CA PRO A 53 12.62 1.05 7.18
C PRO A 53 11.67 2.14 7.72
N THR A 54 11.40 3.18 6.94
CA THR A 54 10.38 4.19 7.27
C THR A 54 8.96 3.74 6.94
N VAL A 55 8.80 2.68 6.14
CA VAL A 55 7.51 2.08 5.84
C VAL A 55 7.19 1.06 6.93
N GLN A 56 6.06 1.23 7.59
CA GLN A 56 5.62 0.26 8.59
C GLN A 56 5.10 -1.01 7.91
N ARG A 57 5.47 -2.18 8.45
CA ARG A 57 4.98 -3.47 7.96
C ARG A 57 3.45 -3.50 7.85
N ALA A 58 2.76 -2.96 8.85
CA ALA A 58 1.30 -2.91 8.89
C ALA A 58 0.72 -2.10 7.70
N ASP A 59 1.39 -1.01 7.31
CA ASP A 59 0.95 -0.18 6.17
C ASP A 59 1.16 -0.92 4.84
N ALA A 60 2.30 -1.59 4.68
CA ALA A 60 2.57 -2.42 3.50
C ALA A 60 1.57 -3.57 3.37
N LEU A 61 1.26 -4.27 4.46
CA LEU A 61 0.26 -5.33 4.48
C LEU A 61 -1.14 -4.81 4.15
N GLN A 62 -1.55 -3.69 4.75
CA GLN A 62 -2.86 -3.10 4.49
C GLN A 62 -3.05 -2.71 3.01
N VAL A 63 -1.98 -2.26 2.33
CA VAL A 63 -2.01 -2.01 0.88
C VAL A 63 -2.26 -3.30 0.10
N LEU A 64 -1.57 -4.39 0.44
CA LEU A 64 -1.74 -5.70 -0.21
C LEU A 64 -3.14 -6.29 0.01
N GLU A 65 -3.62 -6.28 1.26
CA GLU A 65 -4.96 -6.74 1.64
C GLU A 65 -6.06 -5.96 0.90
N SER A 66 -5.86 -4.64 0.74
CA SER A 66 -6.84 -3.82 0.02
C SER A 66 -6.93 -4.18 -1.46
N ILE A 67 -5.82 -4.58 -2.09
CA ILE A 67 -5.83 -5.07 -3.48
C ILE A 67 -6.52 -6.43 -3.56
N GLU A 68 -6.23 -7.34 -2.65
CA GLU A 68 -6.94 -8.62 -2.55
C GLU A 68 -8.45 -8.38 -2.48
N GLN A 69 -8.90 -7.48 -1.58
CA GLN A 69 -10.32 -7.14 -1.44
C GLN A 69 -10.90 -6.57 -2.75
N LEU A 70 -10.20 -5.65 -3.42
CA LEU A 70 -10.66 -5.08 -4.69
C LEU A 70 -10.80 -6.13 -5.79
N VAL A 71 -9.88 -7.09 -5.87
CA VAL A 71 -9.88 -8.13 -6.90
C VAL A 71 -10.92 -9.21 -6.60
N THR A 72 -11.08 -9.59 -5.34
CA THR A 72 -11.96 -10.70 -4.91
C THR A 72 -13.42 -10.26 -4.75
N VAL A 73 -13.67 -9.03 -4.30
CA VAL A 73 -15.02 -8.46 -4.15
C VAL A 73 -15.50 -7.84 -5.47
N GLY A 74 -14.59 -7.35 -6.31
CA GLY A 74 -14.88 -6.77 -7.63
C GLY A 74 -15.33 -7.77 -8.70
N ALA A 75 -15.33 -9.08 -8.42
CA ALA A 75 -15.85 -10.11 -9.33
C ALA A 75 -17.36 -10.39 -9.18
N ALA A 76 -18.03 -9.71 -8.26
CA ALA A 76 -19.47 -9.85 -8.02
C ALA A 76 -20.23 -8.54 -8.30
N HIS A 77 -20.23 -8.09 -9.56
CA HIS A 77 -21.29 -7.26 -10.11
C HIS A 77 -21.48 -7.55 -11.60
#